data_AF-A0A7W0MVJ8-F1
#
_entry.id   AF-A0A7W0MVJ8-F1
#
_cell.length_a   1.000
_cell.length_b   1.000
_cell.length_c   1.000
_cell.angle_alpha   90.00
_cell.angle_beta   90.00
_cell.angle_gamma   90.00
#
_symmetry.space_group_name_H-M   'P 1'
#
loop_
_entity.id
_entity.type
_entity.pdbx_description
1 polymer ?
#
loop_
_entity_poly.entity_id
_entity_poly.type
_entity_poly.pdbx_seq_one_letter_code
_entity_poly.pdbx_strand_id
1 'polypeptide(L)'
;MLDPEPRVVVTTHGADGGEWTAGPGESAPWMPAGARSGAWAAASPPGPPVDAYGCGDSFAGGLTYGLAAELGLERALALGARCGAACLTGRGPYAAQYVS
;
A
#
# COMPACT_ATOMS: atom_id res chain seq x y z
N MET A 1 2.47 -1.89 -21.47
CA MET A 1 1.84 -3.11 -20.94
C MET A 1 2.92 -3.91 -20.22
N LEU A 2 2.67 -4.43 -19.02
CA LEU A 2 3.66 -5.21 -18.26
C LEU A 2 3.49 -6.71 -18.59
N ASP A 3 4.61 -7.42 -18.78
CA ASP A 3 4.66 -8.86 -19.02
C ASP A 3 5.62 -9.51 -18.00
N PRO A 4 5.15 -10.48 -17.18
CA PRO A 4 3.77 -10.95 -17.09
C PRO A 4 2.84 -9.88 -16.52
N GLU A 5 1.55 -10.02 -16.83
CA GLU A 5 0.57 -9.09 -16.29
C GLU A 5 0.46 -9.19 -14.76
N PRO A 6 0.26 -8.03 -14.09
CA PRO A 6 0.10 -8.02 -12.65
C PRO A 6 -1.20 -8.71 -12.25
N ARG A 7 -1.09 -9.68 -11.34
CA ARG A 7 -2.25 -10.39 -10.77
C ARG A 7 -3.11 -9.51 -9.86
N VAL A 8 -2.53 -8.44 -9.33
CA VAL A 8 -3.18 -7.47 -8.44
C VAL A 8 -2.68 -6.07 -8.80
N VAL A 9 -3.60 -5.13 -8.95
CA VAL A 9 -3.33 -3.70 -9.05
C VAL A 9 -3.90 -3.02 -7.81
N VAL A 10 -3.11 -2.14 -7.19
CA VAL A 10 -3.43 -1.45 -5.94
C VAL A 10 -3.30 0.05 -6.17
N THR A 11 -4.38 0.80 -5.92
CA THR A 11 -4.44 2.25 -6.06
C THR A 11 -4.63 2.88 -4.68
N THR A 12 -3.63 3.64 -4.22
CA THR A 12 -3.69 4.33 -2.91
C THR A 12 -4.40 5.68 -3.03
N HIS A 13 -5.25 6.00 -2.07
CA HIS A 13 -5.92 7.30 -1.92
C HIS A 13 -5.47 8.05 -0.66
N GLY A 14 -4.24 7.79 -0.18
CA GLY A 14 -3.66 8.47 0.97
C GLY A 14 -4.46 8.24 2.25
N ALA A 15 -4.95 9.32 2.87
CA ALA A 15 -5.69 9.29 4.13
C ALA A 15 -7.06 8.59 4.02
N ASP A 16 -7.55 8.34 2.80
CA ASP A 16 -8.84 7.68 2.56
C ASP A 16 -8.70 6.16 2.34
N GLY A 17 -7.47 5.63 2.35
CA GLY A 17 -7.19 4.22 2.14
C GLY A 17 -6.88 3.93 0.67
N GLY A 18 -7.66 3.07 0.02
CA GLY A 18 -7.48 2.79 -1.40
C GLY A 18 -8.34 1.64 -1.93
N GLU A 19 -8.15 1.33 -3.20
CA GLU A 19 -8.86 0.29 -3.93
C GLU A 19 -7.90 -0.69 -4.62
N TRP A 20 -8.34 -1.93 -4.76
CA TRP A 20 -7.59 -2.98 -5.44
C TRP A 20 -8.46 -3.71 -6.46
N THR A 21 -7.81 -4.19 -7.51
CA THR A 21 -8.37 -5.16 -8.44
C THR A 21 -7.43 -6.36 -8.53
N ALA A 22 -8.00 -7.57 -8.57
CA ALA A 22 -7.26 -8.81 -8.70
C ALA A 22 -7.96 -9.71 -9.72
N GLY A 23 -7.21 -10.29 -10.65
CA GLY A 23 -7.77 -11.14 -11.70
C GLY A 23 -6.69 -11.92 -12.43
N PRO A 24 -7.07 -12.93 -13.23
CA PRO A 24 -6.13 -13.58 -14.13
C PRO A 24 -5.59 -12.50 -15.07
N GLY A 25 -4.26 -12.32 -15.07
CA GLY A 25 -3.59 -11.34 -15.91
C GLY A 25 -3.70 -11.71 -17.37
N GLU A 26 -4.75 -11.22 -18.03
CA GLU A 26 -4.78 -10.85 -19.45
C GLU A 26 -5.64 -9.57 -19.56
N SER A 27 -5.08 -8.55 -20.20
CA SER A 27 -5.33 -7.15 -19.94
C SER A 27 -6.72 -6.66 -20.38
N ALA A 28 -7.29 -5.83 -19.51
CA ALA A 28 -8.67 -5.33 -19.53
C ALA A 28 -9.12 -4.65 -20.85
N PRO A 29 -10.45 -4.65 -21.08
CA PRO A 29 -11.08 -3.35 -21.34
C PRO A 29 -12.10 -2.89 -20.27
N TRP A 30 -12.76 -3.80 -19.54
CA TRP A 30 -13.57 -3.52 -18.34
C TRP A 30 -13.68 -4.86 -17.60
N MET A 31 -13.34 -4.89 -16.30
CA MET A 31 -13.24 -6.07 -15.41
C MET A 31 -13.57 -7.43 -16.08
N PRO A 32 -12.57 -8.21 -16.54
CA PRO A 32 -12.82 -9.52 -17.14
C PRO A 32 -13.57 -10.43 -16.16
N ALA A 33 -14.39 -11.35 -16.68
CA ALA A 33 -15.15 -12.29 -15.86
C ALA A 33 -14.22 -13.02 -14.88
N GLY A 34 -14.49 -12.90 -13.58
CA GLY A 34 -13.65 -13.46 -12.52
C GLY A 34 -12.66 -12.49 -11.86
N ALA A 35 -12.56 -11.25 -12.35
CA ALA A 35 -11.89 -10.18 -11.61
C ALA A 35 -12.63 -9.88 -10.31
N ARG A 36 -11.88 -9.81 -9.22
CA ARG A 36 -12.32 -9.36 -7.90
C ARG A 36 -11.82 -7.94 -7.69
N SER A 37 -12.58 -7.14 -6.97
CA SER A 37 -12.17 -5.82 -6.53
C SER A 37 -12.61 -5.59 -5.10
N GLY A 38 -11.99 -4.60 -4.47
CA GLY A 38 -12.36 -4.18 -3.12
C GLY A 38 -11.64 -2.90 -2.73
N ALA A 39 -11.96 -2.42 -1.54
CA ALA A 39 -11.32 -1.27 -0.93
C ALA A 39 -10.76 -1.63 0.43
N TRP A 40 -9.77 -0.87 0.89
CA TRP A 40 -9.30 -0.90 2.27
C TRP A 40 -9.39 0.51 2.87
N ALA A 41 -9.65 0.57 4.17
CA ALA A 41 -9.59 1.81 4.91
C ALA A 41 -8.15 2.19 5.24
N ALA A 42 -7.85 3.49 5.33
CA ALA A 42 -6.59 3.95 5.91
C ALA A 42 -6.46 3.49 7.37
N ALA A 43 -5.23 3.22 7.79
CA ALA A 43 -4.94 2.97 9.20
C ALA A 43 -4.83 4.30 9.96
N SER A 44 -5.38 4.34 11.17
CA SER A 44 -5.20 5.50 12.05
C SER A 44 -3.71 5.68 12.39
N PRO A 45 -3.15 6.89 12.22
CA PRO A 45 -1.78 7.18 12.63
C PRO A 45 -1.61 6.99 14.15
N PRO A 46 -0.45 6.47 14.62
CA PRO A 46 -0.19 6.31 16.05
C PRO A 46 0.05 7.63 16.81
N GLY A 47 0.05 8.76 16.10
CA GLY A 47 0.29 10.09 16.64
C GLY A 47 0.00 11.19 15.61
N PRO A 48 0.25 12.46 15.95
CA PRO A 48 0.05 13.57 15.02
C PRO A 48 0.91 13.42 13.75
N PRO A 49 0.39 13.76 12.56
CA PRO A 49 1.18 13.80 11.34
C PRO A 49 2.38 14.75 11.46
N VAL A 50 3.54 14.29 11.02
CA VAL A 50 4.81 15.03 11.02
C VAL A 50 5.29 15.24 9.59
N ASP A 51 5.42 14.16 8.81
CA ASP A 51 5.94 14.17 7.44
C ASP A 51 5.30 13.06 6.61
N ALA A 52 4.77 13.40 5.44
CA ALA A 52 4.15 12.43 4.54
C ALA A 52 5.16 11.77 3.56
N TYR A 53 6.40 12.24 3.53
CA TYR A 53 7.45 11.69 2.68
C TYR A 53 7.74 10.24 3.06
N GLY A 54 7.73 9.33 2.08
CA GLY A 54 7.98 7.90 2.29
C GLY A 54 6.78 7.10 2.81
N CYS A 55 5.61 7.71 3.05
CA CYS A 55 4.41 6.96 3.44
C CYS A 55 3.97 5.94 2.37
N GLY A 56 4.07 6.31 1.09
CA GLY A 56 3.76 5.43 -0.03
C GLY A 56 4.76 4.26 -0.16
N ASP A 57 6.05 4.55 -0.03
CA ASP A 57 7.11 3.52 -0.06
C ASP A 57 6.99 2.58 1.14
N SER A 58 6.66 3.11 2.32
CA SER A 58 6.40 2.32 3.52
C SER A 58 5.16 1.44 3.37
N PHE A 59 4.11 1.94 2.71
CA PHE A 59 2.95 1.14 2.34
C PHE A 59 3.33 0.00 1.40
N ALA A 60 4.06 0.30 0.33
CA ALA A 60 4.50 -0.69 -0.65
C ALA A 60 5.37 -1.78 0.01
N GLY A 61 6.33 -1.38 0.87
CA GLY A 61 7.16 -2.32 1.62
C GLY A 61 6.36 -3.24 2.54
N GLY A 62 5.39 -2.69 3.29
CA GLY A 62 4.51 -3.47 4.15
C GLY A 62 3.61 -4.44 3.38
N LEU A 63 3.06 -4.00 2.24
CA LEU A 63 2.26 -4.84 1.34
C LEU A 63 3.09 -5.99 0.77
N THR A 64 4.28 -5.69 0.23
CA THR A 64 5.19 -6.70 -0.33
C THR A 64 5.60 -7.73 0.71
N TYR A 65 5.97 -7.29 1.92
CA TYR A 65 6.27 -8.19 3.02
C TYR A 65 5.07 -9.08 3.36
N GLY A 66 3.86 -8.51 3.48
CA GLY A 66 2.66 -9.26 3.79
C GLY A 66 2.35 -10.35 2.77
N LEU A 67 2.46 -10.03 1.48
CA LEU A 67 2.27 -11.00 0.39
C LEU A 67 3.34 -12.09 0.41
N ALA A 68 4.61 -11.73 0.65
CA ALA A 68 5.71 -12.69 0.75
C ALA A 68 5.57 -13.63 1.96
N ALA A 69 4.97 -13.13 3.04
CA ALA A 69 4.63 -13.91 4.23
C ALA A 69 3.30 -14.68 4.09
N GLU A 70 2.77 -14.79 2.86
CA GLU A 70 1.51 -15.46 2.54
C GLU A 70 0.29 -14.93 3.31
N LEU A 71 0.34 -13.68 3.77
CA LEU A 71 -0.84 -13.00 4.25
C LEU A 71 -1.79 -12.82 3.06
N GLY A 72 -3.06 -13.22 3.23
CA GLY A 72 -4.09 -12.91 2.24
C GLY A 72 -4.13 -11.40 1.93
N LEU A 73 -4.49 -11.05 0.68
CA LEU A 73 -4.39 -9.69 0.12
C LEU A 73 -4.90 -8.60 1.07
N GLU A 74 -6.09 -8.76 1.65
CA GLU A 74 -6.66 -7.78 2.58
C GLU A 74 -5.80 -7.55 3.83
N ARG A 75 -5.21 -8.60 4.38
CA ARG A 75 -4.32 -8.51 5.55
C ARG A 75 -2.98 -7.87 5.17
N ALA A 76 -2.49 -8.13 3.97
CA ALA A 76 -1.29 -7.49 3.44
C ALA A 76 -1.52 -5.98 3.18
N LEU A 77 -2.68 -5.60 2.62
CA LEU A 77 -3.09 -4.20 2.45
C LEU A 77 -3.21 -3.48 3.80
N ALA A 78 -3.83 -4.12 4.79
CA ALA A 78 -3.93 -3.57 6.14
C ALA A 78 -2.55 -3.38 6.80
N LEU A 79 -1.60 -4.28 6.55
CA LEU A 79 -0.22 -4.13 7.01
C LEU A 79 0.47 -2.94 6.33
N GLY A 80 0.39 -2.85 5.01
CA GLY A 80 0.89 -1.69 4.25
C GLY A 80 0.31 -0.37 4.76
N ALA A 81 -1.01 -0.32 4.98
CA ALA A 81 -1.69 0.88 5.50
C ALA A 81 -1.12 1.30 6.87
N ARG A 82 -0.85 0.34 7.77
CA ARG A 82 -0.22 0.61 9.07
C ARG A 82 1.21 1.10 8.94
N CYS A 83 2.00 0.53 8.02
CA CYS A 83 3.37 0.99 7.75
C CYS A 83 3.40 2.44 7.25
N GLY A 84 2.53 2.78 6.29
CA GLY A 84 2.40 4.16 5.81
C GLY A 84 1.95 5.14 6.91
N ALA A 85 0.93 4.76 7.70
CA ALA A 85 0.44 5.58 8.80
C ALA A 85 1.48 5.77 9.92
N ALA A 86 2.33 4.78 10.18
CA ALA A 86 3.43 4.92 11.12
C ALA A 86 4.53 5.87 10.59
N CYS A 87 4.87 5.75 9.30
CA CYS A 87 5.82 6.66 8.63
C CYS A 87 5.38 8.12 8.74
N LEU A 88 4.07 8.38 8.62
CA LEU A 88 3.48 9.71 8.74
C LEU A 88 3.81 10.42 10.07
N THR A 89 4.07 9.65 11.12
CA THR A 89 4.35 10.15 12.48
C THR A 89 5.84 10.19 12.82
N GLY A 90 6.67 9.53 12.01
CA GLY A 90 8.12 9.65 12.12
C GLY A 90 8.56 10.97 11.50
N ARG A 91 9.52 11.68 12.12
CA ARG A 91 10.34 12.59 11.31
C ARG A 91 11.08 11.67 10.32
N GLY A 92 11.02 11.95 9.02
CA GLY A 92 11.64 11.12 7.99
C GLY A 92 13.10 10.76 8.30
N PRO A 93 13.74 9.85 7.53
CA PRO A 93 15.07 9.29 7.82
C PRO A 93 16.21 10.31 7.98
N TYR A 94 15.95 11.60 7.75
CA TYR A 94 16.86 12.72 7.78
C TYR A 94 16.96 13.46 9.13
N ALA A 95 16.16 13.11 10.14
CA ALA A 95 16.21 13.81 11.44
C ALA A 95 17.54 13.67 12.21
N ALA A 96 18.44 12.79 11.75
CA ALA A 96 19.76 12.56 12.34
C ALA A 96 20.94 12.92 11.43
N GLN A 97 20.73 13.52 10.25
CA GLN A 97 21.83 13.75 9.29
C GLN A 97 22.59 15.08 9.47
N TYR A 98 22.10 16.01 10.28
CA TYR A 98 22.84 17.22 10.64
C TYR A 98 22.66 17.57 12.12
N VAL A 99 23.44 16.90 12.97
CA VAL A 99 23.86 17.47 14.25
C VAL A 99 25.33 17.84 14.06
N SER A 100 25.59 19.11 13.78
CA SER A 100 26.92 19.72 13.85
C SER A 100 27.22 20.16 15.27
#